data_AF-A0A957DKM4-F1
#
_entry.id   AF-A0A957DKM4-F1
#
_cell.length_a   1.000
_cell.length_b   1.000
_cell.length_c   1.000
_cell.angle_alpha   90.00
_cell.angle_beta   90.00
_cell.angle_gamma   90.00
#
_symmetry.space_group_name_H-M   'P 1'
#
loop_
_entity.id
_entity.type
_entity.pdbx_description
1 polymer ?
#
loop_
_entity_poly.entity_id
_entity_poly.type
_entity_poly.pdbx_seq_one_letter_code
_entity_poly.pdbx_strand_id
1 'polypeptide(L)'
;MSEKPKELISIGEVVIPFYEDTLLIQLGEDGEIYVALRPIVEALGLDWSAQYRRVGRDPVLSEEVKMISVAVTATEMRQRGEGAKSYLCLPKQFLSGFLFGVNANRVRKELRERVIQWQREAHLFLDAAFTGDAESAMEAMRQKYLRQGYDEAWIKQRQITIETRNQLTDEWKARGVQGKQYGILTAVIHEGAFGMKPSEHRQLKGVEKGEVRDHMTGLELAFVNVAEQATIANVQTQDARGYDENYHAAEKGGRAAGVARRAFEEEHGRKVISSQSYLEERKKLQPGDESPDPE
;
A
#
# COMPACT_ATOMS: atom_id res chain seq x y z
N MET A 1 3.94 -13.12 -34.52
CA MET A 1 5.10 -13.90 -34.05
C MET A 1 5.22 -13.64 -32.56
N SER A 2 5.03 -14.64 -31.71
CA SER A 2 5.14 -14.44 -30.25
C SER A 2 6.62 -14.35 -29.91
N GLU A 3 7.13 -13.13 -29.68
CA GLU A 3 8.43 -12.96 -29.05
C GLU A 3 8.39 -13.62 -27.66
N LYS A 4 9.47 -14.31 -27.29
CA LYS A 4 9.58 -14.87 -25.94
C LYS A 4 9.64 -13.70 -24.93
N PRO A 5 8.99 -13.80 -23.76
CA PRO A 5 9.03 -12.73 -22.78
C PRO A 5 10.48 -12.46 -22.36
N LYS A 6 10.85 -11.20 -22.19
CA LYS A 6 12.21 -10.79 -21.80
C LYS A 6 12.54 -11.35 -20.41
N GLU A 7 13.77 -11.85 -20.25
CA GLU A 7 14.25 -12.39 -18.98
C GLU A 7 14.85 -11.28 -18.09
N LEU A 8 14.53 -11.34 -16.80
CA LEU A 8 15.11 -10.51 -15.75
C LEU A 8 15.55 -11.39 -14.57
N ILE A 9 16.53 -10.91 -13.82
CA ILE A 9 16.95 -11.52 -12.56
C ILE A 9 16.22 -10.81 -11.43
N SER A 10 15.77 -11.58 -10.44
CA SER A 10 15.28 -10.99 -9.19
C SER A 10 16.44 -10.54 -8.30
N ILE A 11 16.35 -9.31 -7.79
CA ILE A 11 17.29 -8.74 -6.82
C ILE A 11 16.73 -8.68 -5.39
N GLY A 12 15.53 -9.24 -5.16
CA GLY A 12 14.94 -9.33 -3.83
C GLY A 12 13.44 -9.59 -3.85
N GLU A 13 12.92 -10.00 -2.69
CA GLU A 13 11.49 -10.15 -2.46
C GLU A 13 10.90 -8.90 -1.81
N VAL A 14 9.75 -8.47 -2.30
CA VAL A 14 8.97 -7.39 -1.69
C VAL A 14 7.64 -7.98 -1.25
N VAL A 15 7.13 -7.60 -0.08
CA VAL A 15 5.79 -8.03 0.35
C VAL A 15 4.84 -6.85 0.20
N ILE A 16 3.85 -6.97 -0.68
CA ILE A 16 2.79 -5.96 -0.86
C ILE A 16 1.45 -6.63 -0.55
N PRO A 17 0.58 -6.00 0.27
CA PRO A 17 -0.77 -6.51 0.47
C PRO A 17 -1.56 -6.43 -0.83
N PHE A 18 -2.22 -7.53 -1.17
CA PHE A 18 -3.29 -7.53 -2.16
C PHE A 18 -4.52 -8.13 -1.48
N TYR A 19 -5.39 -7.26 -0.96
CA TYR A 19 -6.43 -7.65 -0.01
C TYR A 19 -5.80 -8.36 1.21
N GLU A 20 -6.25 -9.57 1.54
CA GLU A 20 -5.79 -10.35 2.70
C GLU A 20 -4.63 -11.30 2.34
N ASP A 21 -4.21 -11.36 1.08
CA ASP A 21 -3.26 -12.37 0.58
C ASP A 21 -1.81 -11.83 0.44
N THR A 22 -0.83 -12.74 0.40
CA THR A 22 0.57 -12.44 0.06
C THR A 22 0.79 -12.76 -1.40
N LEU A 23 1.20 -11.77 -2.20
CA LEU A 23 1.69 -12.05 -3.55
C LEU A 23 3.20 -12.32 -3.50
N LEU A 24 3.67 -13.29 -4.29
CA LEU A 24 5.10 -13.44 -4.54
C LEU A 24 5.52 -12.32 -5.50
N ILE A 25 6.23 -11.34 -4.95
CA ILE A 25 6.63 -10.14 -5.67
C ILE A 25 8.14 -10.05 -5.68
N GLN A 26 8.68 -9.90 -6.89
CA GLN A 26 10.12 -9.86 -7.14
C GLN A 26 10.49 -8.45 -7.60
N LEU A 27 11.58 -7.91 -7.03
CA LEU A 27 12.19 -6.68 -7.52
C LEU A 27 13.07 -7.04 -8.71
N GLY A 28 12.75 -6.52 -9.90
CA GLY A 28 13.59 -6.70 -11.07
C GLY A 28 14.87 -5.88 -10.98
N GLU A 29 15.91 -6.28 -11.71
CA GLU A 29 17.14 -5.49 -11.87
C GLU A 29 16.89 -4.08 -12.45
N ASP A 30 15.74 -3.88 -13.12
CA ASP A 30 15.28 -2.58 -13.61
C ASP A 30 14.67 -1.68 -12.51
N GLY A 31 14.57 -2.18 -11.27
CA GLY A 31 13.98 -1.47 -10.14
C GLY A 31 12.46 -1.52 -10.09
N GLU A 32 11.81 -2.23 -11.02
CA GLU A 32 10.36 -2.38 -11.08
C GLU A 32 9.87 -3.56 -10.24
N ILE A 33 8.62 -3.45 -9.78
CA ILE A 33 7.98 -4.42 -8.92
C ILE A 33 7.12 -5.37 -9.76
N TYR A 34 7.44 -6.66 -9.73
CA TYR A 34 6.77 -7.67 -10.53
C TYR A 34 6.02 -8.69 -9.70
N VAL A 35 4.87 -9.13 -10.19
CA VAL A 35 3.99 -10.09 -9.55
C VAL A 35 3.98 -11.40 -10.34
N ALA A 36 4.31 -12.51 -9.66
CA ALA A 36 4.22 -13.83 -10.28
C ALA A 36 2.77 -14.25 -10.51
N LEU A 37 2.40 -14.59 -11.75
CA LEU A 37 1.02 -14.87 -12.10
C LEU A 37 0.55 -16.27 -11.70
N ARG A 38 1.44 -17.27 -11.77
CA ARG A 38 1.06 -18.66 -11.54
C ARG A 38 0.48 -18.90 -10.13
N PRO A 39 1.08 -18.42 -9.03
CA PRO A 39 0.49 -18.55 -7.70
C PRO A 39 -0.91 -17.94 -7.59
N ILE A 40 -1.14 -16.78 -8.23
CA ILE A 40 -2.46 -16.12 -8.24
C ILE A 40 -3.48 -16.97 -8.97
N VAL A 41 -3.12 -17.49 -10.14
CA VAL A 41 -3.98 -18.34 -10.97
C VAL A 41 -4.37 -19.62 -10.22
N GLU A 42 -3.42 -20.25 -9.56
CA GLU A 42 -3.63 -21.47 -8.76
C GLU A 42 -4.49 -21.19 -7.50
N ALA A 43 -4.25 -20.06 -6.82
CA ALA A 43 -5.05 -19.62 -5.68
C ALA A 43 -6.52 -19.36 -6.08
N LEU A 44 -6.74 -18.73 -7.23
CA LEU A 44 -8.09 -18.53 -7.79
C LEU A 44 -8.74 -19.83 -8.30
N GLY A 45 -8.00 -20.94 -8.38
CA GLY A 45 -8.44 -22.23 -8.91
C GLY A 45 -8.65 -22.26 -10.42
N LEU A 46 -7.91 -21.41 -11.15
CA LEU A 46 -7.98 -21.31 -12.60
C LEU A 46 -6.89 -22.18 -13.25
N ASP A 47 -7.12 -22.64 -14.49
CA ASP A 47 -6.11 -23.38 -15.26
C ASP A 47 -4.97 -22.46 -15.71
N TRP A 48 -3.74 -22.79 -15.30
CA TRP A 48 -2.53 -22.05 -15.66
C TRP A 48 -2.33 -21.95 -17.17
N SER A 49 -2.48 -23.06 -17.89
CA SER A 49 -2.21 -23.10 -19.33
C SER A 49 -3.14 -22.19 -20.11
N ALA A 50 -4.43 -22.13 -19.72
CA ALA A 50 -5.41 -21.24 -20.29
C ALA A 50 -5.10 -19.77 -19.97
N GLN A 51 -4.73 -19.44 -18.73
CA GLN A 51 -4.39 -18.07 -18.35
C GLN A 51 -3.09 -17.59 -19.02
N TYR A 52 -2.07 -18.44 -19.11
CA TYR A 52 -0.84 -18.15 -19.84
C TYR A 52 -1.12 -17.79 -21.30
N ARG A 53 -1.92 -18.60 -22.00
CA ARG A 53 -2.34 -18.31 -23.37
C ARG A 53 -3.21 -17.05 -23.48
N ARG A 54 -4.04 -16.76 -22.48
CA ARG A 54 -4.86 -15.54 -22.46
C ARG A 54 -3.97 -14.31 -22.40
N VAL A 55 -3.00 -14.29 -21.50
CA VAL A 55 -2.03 -13.19 -21.37
C VAL A 55 -1.23 -13.01 -22.66
N GLY A 56 -0.76 -14.11 -23.26
CA GLY A 56 -0.04 -14.04 -24.55
C GLY A 56 -0.88 -13.60 -25.76
N ARG A 57 -2.22 -13.60 -25.67
CA ARG A 57 -3.12 -13.09 -26.72
C ARG A 57 -3.60 -11.67 -26.46
N ASP A 58 -3.40 -11.16 -25.25
CA ASP A 58 -3.81 -9.83 -24.86
C ASP A 58 -2.79 -8.82 -25.41
N PRO A 59 -3.22 -7.82 -26.20
CA PRO A 59 -2.30 -6.90 -26.87
C PRO A 59 -1.52 -6.00 -25.91
N VAL A 60 -2.01 -5.79 -24.69
CA VAL A 60 -1.31 -4.95 -23.70
C VAL A 60 -0.48 -5.84 -22.78
N LEU A 61 -1.09 -6.88 -22.19
CA LEU A 61 -0.39 -7.71 -21.20
C LEU A 61 0.76 -8.51 -21.82
N SER A 62 0.67 -8.89 -23.10
CA SER A 62 1.74 -9.66 -23.77
C SER A 62 3.03 -8.86 -23.98
N GLU A 63 2.95 -7.54 -24.10
CA GLU A 63 4.12 -6.66 -24.23
C GLU A 63 4.82 -6.43 -22.88
N GLU A 64 4.05 -6.51 -21.79
CA GLU A 64 4.50 -6.16 -20.43
C GLU A 64 4.99 -7.35 -19.61
N VAL A 65 4.65 -8.58 -20.00
CA VAL A 65 5.12 -9.77 -19.27
C VAL A 65 6.62 -9.97 -19.38
N LYS A 66 7.23 -10.37 -18.26
CA LYS A 66 8.65 -10.74 -18.18
C LYS A 66 8.82 -12.07 -17.47
N MET A 67 9.83 -12.83 -17.87
CA MET A 67 10.27 -14.02 -17.14
C MET A 67 11.26 -13.58 -16.07
N ILE A 68 10.95 -13.85 -14.80
CA ILE A 68 11.86 -13.53 -13.70
C ILE A 68 12.45 -14.80 -13.13
N SER A 69 13.78 -14.87 -13.17
CA SER A 69 14.56 -15.97 -12.63
C SER A 69 15.01 -15.63 -11.21
N VAL A 70 14.65 -16.48 -10.25
CA VAL A 70 15.11 -16.39 -8.86
C VAL A 70 16.32 -17.29 -8.69
N ALA A 71 17.47 -16.69 -8.34
CA ALA A 71 18.69 -17.43 -8.03
C ALA A 71 18.51 -18.19 -6.72
N VAL A 72 18.44 -19.52 -6.79
CA VAL A 72 18.33 -20.39 -5.62
C VAL A 72 19.70 -20.47 -4.95
N THR A 73 19.77 -20.24 -3.63
CA THR A 73 21.04 -20.33 -2.90
C THR A 73 21.57 -21.76 -2.91
N ALA A 74 22.90 -21.96 -2.83
CA ALA A 74 23.52 -23.29 -2.88
C ALA A 74 22.98 -24.26 -1.79
N THR A 75 22.52 -23.71 -0.67
CA THR A 75 21.91 -24.44 0.45
C THR A 75 20.51 -24.97 0.10
N GLU A 76 19.72 -24.20 -0.66
CA GLU A 76 18.38 -24.58 -1.13
C GLU A 76 18.42 -25.52 -2.34
N MET A 77 19.43 -25.40 -3.22
CA MET A 77 19.68 -26.37 -4.30
C MET A 77 19.86 -27.79 -3.78
N ARG A 78 20.53 -27.95 -2.62
CA ARG A 78 20.76 -29.27 -1.99
C ARG A 78 19.49 -29.88 -1.38
N GLN A 79 18.50 -29.09 -0.99
CA GLN A 79 17.27 -29.60 -0.37
C GLN A 79 16.15 -29.90 -1.38
N ARG A 80 16.06 -29.15 -2.49
CA ARG A 80 14.93 -29.25 -3.44
C ARG A 80 15.29 -29.82 -4.82
N GLY A 81 16.57 -29.94 -5.18
CA GLY A 81 16.99 -30.58 -6.43
C GLY A 81 16.56 -29.84 -7.71
N GLU A 82 16.12 -28.59 -7.63
CA GLU A 82 15.67 -27.79 -8.77
C GLU A 82 16.59 -26.56 -8.94
N GLY A 83 17.04 -26.33 -10.18
CA GLY A 83 17.79 -25.13 -10.56
C GLY A 83 16.95 -23.85 -10.45
N ALA A 84 17.50 -22.72 -10.95
CA ALA A 84 16.83 -21.42 -10.91
C ALA A 84 15.35 -21.51 -11.34
N LYS A 85 14.41 -21.11 -10.47
CA LYS A 85 12.98 -21.09 -10.79
C LYS A 85 12.67 -19.82 -11.58
N SER A 86 12.09 -20.01 -12.75
CA SER A 86 11.63 -18.91 -13.60
C SER A 86 10.11 -18.77 -13.52
N TYR A 87 9.63 -17.55 -13.30
CA TYR A 87 8.22 -17.21 -13.17
C TYR A 87 7.80 -16.23 -14.27
N LEU A 88 6.64 -16.46 -14.90
CA LEU A 88 6.01 -15.43 -15.71
C LEU A 88 5.38 -14.38 -14.78
N CYS A 89 5.84 -13.14 -14.92
CA CYS A 89 5.44 -12.04 -14.07
C CYS A 89 4.89 -10.87 -14.90
N LEU A 90 4.00 -10.09 -14.27
CA LEU A 90 3.56 -8.78 -14.76
C LEU A 90 4.06 -7.68 -13.81
N PRO A 91 4.40 -6.49 -14.31
CA PRO A 91 4.57 -5.33 -13.44
C PRO A 91 3.29 -5.13 -12.62
N LYS A 92 3.43 -4.79 -11.33
CA LYS A 92 2.31 -4.68 -10.38
C LYS A 92 1.13 -3.85 -10.91
N GLN A 93 1.41 -2.77 -11.65
CA GLN A 93 0.39 -1.87 -12.19
C GLN A 93 -0.53 -2.54 -13.24
N PHE A 94 -0.07 -3.59 -13.91
CA PHE A 94 -0.87 -4.33 -14.91
C PHE A 94 -1.64 -5.53 -14.31
N LEU A 95 -1.43 -5.85 -13.03
CA LEU A 95 -2.14 -6.95 -12.37
C LEU A 95 -3.67 -6.75 -12.38
N SER A 96 -4.13 -5.51 -12.19
CA SER A 96 -5.56 -5.18 -12.26
C SER A 96 -6.13 -5.50 -13.64
N GLY A 97 -5.43 -5.18 -14.72
CA GLY A 97 -5.85 -5.54 -16.09
C GLY A 97 -6.00 -7.05 -16.28
N PHE A 98 -5.05 -7.83 -15.75
CA PHE A 98 -5.14 -9.29 -15.75
C PHE A 98 -6.40 -9.80 -15.01
N LEU A 99 -6.64 -9.31 -13.79
CA LEU A 99 -7.76 -9.72 -12.92
C LEU A 99 -9.11 -9.29 -13.48
N PHE A 100 -9.17 -8.13 -14.14
CA PHE A 100 -10.38 -7.63 -14.79
C PHE A 100 -10.90 -8.59 -15.86
N GLY A 101 -10.00 -9.19 -16.65
CA GLY A 101 -10.36 -10.18 -17.65
C GLY A 101 -10.63 -11.61 -17.12
N VAL A 102 -10.56 -11.85 -15.81
CA VAL A 102 -10.88 -13.15 -15.22
C VAL A 102 -12.39 -13.37 -15.22
N ASN A 103 -12.83 -14.54 -15.66
CA ASN A 103 -14.24 -14.94 -15.53
C ASN A 103 -14.51 -15.46 -14.11
N ALA A 104 -15.23 -14.68 -13.30
CA ALA A 104 -15.54 -15.01 -11.91
C ALA A 104 -16.31 -16.33 -11.72
N ASN A 105 -17.10 -16.77 -12.72
CA ASN A 105 -17.81 -18.06 -12.64
C ASN A 105 -16.86 -19.26 -12.65
N ARG A 106 -15.64 -19.08 -13.15
CA ARG A 106 -14.58 -20.12 -13.17
C ARG A 106 -13.66 -20.06 -11.96
N VAL A 107 -13.79 -19.04 -11.11
CA VAL A 107 -13.04 -18.91 -9.86
C VAL A 107 -13.65 -19.84 -8.80
N ARG A 108 -12.82 -20.31 -7.87
CA ARG A 108 -13.23 -21.02 -6.65
C ARG A 108 -14.44 -20.33 -5.99
N LYS A 109 -15.39 -21.14 -5.51
CA LYS A 109 -16.70 -20.65 -5.03
C LYS A 109 -16.55 -19.64 -3.90
N GLU A 110 -15.63 -19.91 -2.97
CA GLU A 110 -15.29 -19.10 -1.82
C GLU A 110 -14.65 -17.74 -2.17
N LEU A 111 -14.03 -17.60 -3.36
CA LEU A 111 -13.41 -16.36 -3.82
C LEU A 111 -14.25 -15.61 -4.85
N ARG A 112 -15.30 -16.24 -5.41
CA ARG A 112 -16.10 -15.69 -6.50
C ARG A 112 -16.71 -14.34 -6.16
N GLU A 113 -17.34 -14.22 -4.99
CA GLU A 113 -17.96 -12.97 -4.56
C GLU A 113 -16.94 -11.85 -4.38
N ARG A 114 -15.77 -12.17 -3.82
CA ARG A 114 -14.65 -11.21 -3.66
C ARG A 114 -14.14 -10.72 -5.02
N VAL A 115 -14.00 -11.62 -6.00
CA VAL A 115 -13.57 -11.23 -7.37
C VAL A 115 -14.63 -10.38 -8.06
N ILE A 116 -15.92 -10.74 -7.97
CA ILE A 116 -17.01 -9.93 -8.55
C ILE A 116 -17.04 -8.55 -7.91
N GLN A 117 -16.90 -8.48 -6.59
CA GLN A 117 -16.87 -7.22 -5.84
C GLN A 117 -15.68 -6.37 -6.29
N TRP A 118 -14.49 -6.96 -6.40
CA TRP A 118 -13.30 -6.29 -6.93
C TRP A 118 -13.54 -5.75 -8.34
N GLN A 119 -14.14 -6.54 -9.24
CA GLN A 119 -14.42 -6.12 -10.61
C GLN A 119 -15.41 -4.96 -10.65
N ARG A 120 -16.46 -4.96 -9.82
CA ARG A 120 -17.40 -3.83 -9.71
C ARG A 120 -16.71 -2.55 -9.25
N GLU A 121 -15.86 -2.65 -8.22
CA GLU A 121 -15.06 -1.52 -7.75
C GLU A 121 -14.16 -0.98 -8.85
N ALA A 122 -13.47 -1.87 -9.58
CA ALA A 122 -12.62 -1.50 -10.69
C ALA A 122 -13.41 -0.73 -11.78
N HIS A 123 -14.63 -1.15 -12.13
CA HIS A 123 -15.46 -0.41 -13.09
C HIS A 123 -15.74 1.03 -12.61
N LEU A 124 -16.12 1.21 -11.35
CA LEU A 124 -16.40 2.55 -10.79
C LEU A 124 -15.16 3.44 -10.80
N PHE A 125 -14.01 2.90 -10.40
CA PHE A 125 -12.76 3.66 -10.43
C PHE A 125 -12.32 4.01 -11.85
N LEU A 126 -12.45 3.08 -12.80
CA LEU A 126 -12.10 3.34 -14.20
C LEU A 126 -13.03 4.38 -14.81
N ASP A 127 -14.34 4.26 -14.59
CA ASP A 127 -15.32 5.22 -15.08
C ASP A 127 -15.03 6.63 -14.57
N ALA A 128 -14.85 6.80 -13.25
CA ALA A 128 -14.51 8.08 -12.65
C ALA A 128 -13.20 8.66 -13.19
N ALA A 129 -12.16 7.82 -13.34
CA ALA A 129 -10.87 8.26 -13.85
C ALA A 129 -10.91 8.68 -15.32
N PHE A 130 -11.68 7.98 -16.18
CA PHE A 130 -11.75 8.28 -17.62
C PHE A 130 -12.76 9.39 -17.96
N THR A 131 -13.77 9.60 -17.12
CA THR A 131 -14.76 10.67 -17.30
C THR A 131 -14.35 11.98 -16.63
N GLY A 132 -13.31 11.96 -15.78
CA GLY A 132 -12.85 13.12 -15.03
C GLY A 132 -13.76 13.48 -13.86
N ASP A 133 -14.64 12.58 -13.45
CA ASP A 133 -15.51 12.77 -12.28
C ASP A 133 -14.72 12.47 -10.98
N ALA A 134 -14.11 13.53 -10.46
CA ALA A 134 -13.37 13.48 -9.20
C ALA A 134 -14.28 13.09 -8.01
N GLU A 135 -15.56 13.50 -8.02
CA GLU A 135 -16.51 13.19 -6.95
C GLU A 135 -16.78 11.68 -6.91
N SER A 136 -17.04 11.07 -8.07
CA SER A 136 -17.19 9.62 -8.18
C SER A 136 -15.93 8.86 -7.77
N ALA A 137 -14.73 9.37 -8.09
CA ALA A 137 -13.48 8.74 -7.66
C ALA A 137 -13.31 8.78 -6.13
N MET A 138 -13.63 9.93 -5.51
CA MET A 138 -13.61 10.10 -4.06
C MET A 138 -14.66 9.22 -3.37
N GLU A 139 -15.85 9.11 -3.95
CA GLU A 139 -16.94 8.27 -3.47
C GLU A 139 -16.58 6.78 -3.54
N ALA A 140 -15.99 6.33 -4.66
CA ALA A 140 -15.50 4.96 -4.79
C ALA A 140 -14.44 4.62 -3.73
N MET A 141 -13.53 5.57 -3.44
CA MET A 141 -12.54 5.43 -2.37
C MET A 141 -13.19 5.37 -0.99
N ARG A 142 -14.18 6.23 -0.72
CA ARG A 142 -14.95 6.21 0.54
C ARG A 142 -15.65 4.87 0.74
N GLN A 143 -16.38 4.41 -0.27
CA GLN A 143 -17.12 3.15 -0.23
C GLN A 143 -16.21 1.93 0.00
N LYS A 144 -15.00 1.96 -0.56
CA LYS A 144 -13.99 0.93 -0.32
C LYS A 144 -13.61 0.85 1.16
N TYR A 145 -13.31 1.97 1.80
CA TYR A 145 -12.95 1.98 3.22
C TYR A 145 -14.13 1.62 4.13
N LEU A 146 -15.34 2.08 3.83
CA LEU A 146 -16.54 1.70 4.58
C LEU A 146 -16.73 0.18 4.61
N ARG A 147 -16.55 -0.50 3.46
CA ARG A 147 -16.63 -1.97 3.39
C ARG A 147 -15.55 -2.68 4.18
N GLN A 148 -14.39 -2.06 4.38
CA GLN A 148 -13.32 -2.59 5.23
C GLN A 148 -13.55 -2.34 6.73
N GLY A 149 -14.65 -1.67 7.10
CA GLY A 149 -15.07 -1.44 8.48
C GLY A 149 -14.63 -0.08 9.06
N TYR A 150 -13.96 0.76 8.26
CA TYR A 150 -13.63 2.13 8.67
C TYR A 150 -14.88 3.00 8.71
N ASP A 151 -14.86 4.06 9.52
CA ASP A 151 -15.95 5.03 9.56
C ASP A 151 -15.65 6.34 8.83
N GLU A 152 -16.69 7.13 8.62
CA GLU A 152 -16.64 8.44 7.97
C GLU A 152 -15.60 9.38 8.57
N ALA A 153 -15.45 9.39 9.90
CA ALA A 153 -14.52 10.30 10.57
C ALA A 153 -13.08 9.94 10.23
N TRP A 154 -12.74 8.65 10.31
CA TRP A 154 -11.43 8.16 9.94
C TRP A 154 -11.15 8.33 8.44
N ILE A 155 -12.13 8.06 7.57
CA ILE A 155 -11.97 8.22 6.12
C ILE A 155 -11.66 9.67 5.76
N LYS A 156 -12.40 10.64 6.32
CA LYS A 156 -12.14 12.07 6.12
C LYS A 156 -10.75 12.45 6.60
N GLN A 157 -10.34 11.96 7.77
CA GLN A 157 -9.02 12.22 8.29
C GLN A 157 -7.91 11.62 7.40
N ARG A 158 -8.14 10.43 6.86
CA ARG A 158 -7.21 9.79 5.93
C ARG A 158 -7.10 10.59 4.63
N GLN A 159 -8.21 11.10 4.08
CA GLN A 159 -8.20 11.99 2.92
C GLN A 159 -7.33 13.23 3.16
N ILE A 160 -7.51 13.91 4.30
CA ILE A 160 -6.68 15.06 4.69
C ILE A 160 -5.20 14.69 4.71
N THR A 161 -4.84 13.55 5.29
CA THR A 161 -3.43 13.12 5.34
C THR A 161 -2.84 12.77 3.97
N ILE A 162 -3.67 12.36 3.00
CA ILE A 162 -3.22 12.11 1.62
C ILE A 162 -2.96 13.46 0.93
N GLU A 163 -3.88 14.41 1.09
CA GLU A 163 -3.76 15.75 0.53
C GLU A 163 -2.54 16.50 1.07
N THR A 164 -2.37 16.54 2.40
CA THR A 164 -1.19 17.15 3.03
C THR A 164 0.11 16.52 2.54
N ARG A 165 0.15 15.19 2.38
CA ARG A 165 1.33 14.49 1.85
C ARG A 165 1.62 14.87 0.39
N ASN A 166 0.59 14.96 -0.45
CA ASN A 166 0.74 15.37 -1.85
C ASN A 166 1.30 16.79 -1.93
N GLN A 167 0.73 17.72 -1.16
CA GLN A 167 1.23 19.09 -1.05
C GLN A 167 2.70 19.11 -0.62
N LEU A 168 3.07 18.35 0.42
CA LEU A 168 4.46 18.26 0.88
C LEU A 168 5.40 17.72 -0.22
N THR A 169 4.98 16.70 -0.97
CA THR A 169 5.78 16.19 -2.10
C THR A 169 5.90 17.17 -3.25
N ASP A 170 4.88 18.00 -3.50
CA ASP A 170 4.92 19.05 -4.51
C ASP A 170 5.87 20.18 -4.09
N GLU A 171 5.84 20.58 -2.82
CA GLU A 171 6.77 21.57 -2.26
C GLU A 171 8.23 21.12 -2.41
N TRP A 172 8.52 19.85 -2.11
CA TRP A 172 9.83 19.22 -2.28
C TRP A 172 10.26 19.17 -3.75
N LYS A 173 9.36 18.73 -4.63
CA LYS A 173 9.61 18.67 -6.08
C LYS A 173 9.97 20.05 -6.62
N ALA A 174 9.19 21.07 -6.26
CA ALA A 174 9.40 22.45 -6.68
C ALA A 174 10.72 23.04 -6.15
N ARG A 175 11.30 22.45 -5.09
CA ARG A 175 12.55 22.88 -4.45
C ARG A 175 13.76 22.01 -4.78
N GLY A 176 13.63 21.13 -5.79
CA GLY A 176 14.76 20.36 -6.31
C GLY A 176 15.11 19.11 -5.50
N VAL A 177 14.20 18.63 -4.64
CA VAL A 177 14.35 17.34 -3.97
C VAL A 177 13.98 16.22 -4.96
N GLN A 178 14.80 15.16 -5.01
CA GLN A 178 14.60 14.03 -5.90
C GLN A 178 13.60 13.02 -5.32
N GLY A 179 12.78 12.36 -6.15
CA GLY A 179 11.74 11.43 -5.69
C GLY A 179 12.26 10.30 -4.77
N LYS A 180 13.47 9.78 -5.01
CA LYS A 180 14.11 8.77 -4.15
C LYS A 180 14.40 9.27 -2.72
N GLN A 181 14.43 10.58 -2.49
CA GLN A 181 14.70 11.20 -1.18
C GLN A 181 13.41 11.37 -0.35
N TYR A 182 12.23 11.33 -0.96
CA TYR A 182 10.96 11.57 -0.25
C TYR A 182 10.70 10.56 0.87
N GLY A 183 11.10 9.30 0.66
CA GLY A 183 10.99 8.26 1.69
C GLY A 183 11.83 8.57 2.92
N ILE A 184 13.03 9.13 2.73
CA ILE A 184 13.92 9.52 3.83
C ILE A 184 13.31 10.68 4.60
N LEU A 185 12.89 11.74 3.89
CA LEU A 185 12.29 12.91 4.54
C LEU A 185 11.02 12.55 5.30
N THR A 186 10.17 11.70 4.72
CA THR A 186 8.96 11.19 5.40
C THR A 186 9.31 10.37 6.64
N ALA A 187 10.37 9.56 6.60
CA ALA A 187 10.83 8.80 7.75
C ALA A 187 11.33 9.71 8.89
N VAL A 188 12.06 10.79 8.56
CA VAL A 188 12.54 11.80 9.53
C VAL A 188 11.37 12.51 10.21
N ILE A 189 10.35 12.92 9.45
CA ILE A 189 9.13 13.54 10.00
C ILE A 189 8.44 12.58 10.97
N HIS A 190 8.29 11.32 10.55
CA HIS A 190 7.64 10.30 11.35
C HIS A 190 8.40 10.00 12.66
N GLU A 191 9.72 9.87 12.57
CA GLU A 191 10.60 9.64 13.72
C GLU A 191 10.60 10.82 14.68
N GLY A 192 10.61 12.06 14.18
CA GLY A 192 10.48 13.24 15.04
C GLY A 192 9.14 13.31 15.78
N ALA A 193 8.04 12.91 15.12
CA ALA A 193 6.70 12.96 15.68
C ALA A 193 6.46 11.84 16.72
N PHE A 194 6.86 10.60 16.40
CA PHE A 194 6.51 9.41 17.18
C PHE A 194 7.68 8.82 17.98
N GLY A 195 8.91 9.23 17.69
CA GLY A 195 10.11 8.66 18.30
C GLY A 195 10.45 7.26 17.77
N MET A 196 9.93 6.90 16.58
CA MET A 196 10.17 5.62 15.92
C MET A 196 10.03 5.77 14.40
N LYS A 197 10.66 4.88 13.64
CA LYS A 197 10.58 4.84 12.18
C LYS A 197 9.24 4.24 11.72
N PRO A 198 8.79 4.55 10.48
CA PRO A 198 7.58 3.93 9.93
C PRO A 198 7.60 2.40 9.96
N SER A 199 8.77 1.77 9.79
CA SER A 199 8.94 0.32 9.87
C SER A 199 8.68 -0.23 11.28
N GLU A 200 9.15 0.47 12.31
CA GLU A 200 8.96 0.09 13.71
C GLU A 200 7.50 0.28 14.13
N HIS A 201 6.87 1.37 13.67
CA HIS A 201 5.45 1.60 13.90
C HIS A 201 4.58 0.53 13.23
N ARG A 202 4.93 0.06 12.01
CA ARG A 202 4.25 -1.11 11.41
C ARG A 202 4.35 -2.35 12.28
N GLN A 203 5.55 -2.65 12.78
CA GLN A 203 5.76 -3.80 13.67
C GLN A 203 4.94 -3.67 14.95
N LEU A 204 4.90 -2.48 15.56
CA LEU A 204 4.11 -2.21 16.76
C LEU A 204 2.60 -2.45 16.54
N LYS A 205 2.09 -2.08 15.35
CA LYS A 205 0.69 -2.24 14.96
C LYS A 205 0.36 -3.66 14.45
N GLY A 206 1.32 -4.58 14.41
CA GLY A 206 1.12 -5.91 13.81
C GLY A 206 0.84 -5.85 12.30
N VAL A 207 1.25 -4.78 11.63
CA VAL A 207 1.03 -4.59 10.19
C VAL A 207 2.11 -5.36 9.43
N GLU A 208 1.78 -6.61 9.08
CA GLU A 208 2.63 -7.42 8.21
C GLU A 208 2.71 -6.83 6.80
N LYS A 209 1.65 -6.16 6.34
CA LYS A 209 1.53 -5.65 4.97
C LYS A 209 0.76 -4.33 4.90
N GLY A 210 1.26 -3.39 4.10
CA GLY A 210 0.54 -2.15 3.77
C GLY A 210 1.12 -0.89 4.39
N GLU A 211 0.33 0.18 4.31
CA GLU A 211 0.70 1.49 4.83
C GLU A 211 0.30 1.59 6.30
N VAL A 212 1.26 1.95 7.16
CA VAL A 212 1.01 2.07 8.61
C VAL A 212 -0.12 3.05 8.94
N ARG A 213 -0.28 4.10 8.14
CA ARG A 213 -1.34 5.11 8.29
C ARG A 213 -2.73 4.53 8.15
N ASP A 214 -2.90 3.44 7.41
CA ASP A 214 -4.19 2.77 7.28
C ASP A 214 -4.55 2.00 8.57
N HIS A 215 -3.60 1.79 9.48
CA HIS A 215 -3.80 1.11 10.77
C HIS A 215 -3.70 2.04 11.97
N MET A 216 -3.36 3.31 11.75
CA MET A 216 -3.26 4.33 12.79
C MET A 216 -4.64 4.74 13.32
N THR A 217 -4.70 4.94 14.63
CA THR A 217 -5.80 5.58 15.34
C THR A 217 -5.99 7.02 14.87
N GLY A 218 -7.14 7.62 15.21
CA GLY A 218 -7.40 9.02 14.89
C GLY A 218 -6.38 9.99 15.49
N LEU A 219 -5.86 9.74 16.69
CA LEU A 219 -4.82 10.60 17.27
C LEU A 219 -3.48 10.46 16.54
N GLU A 220 -3.09 9.25 16.17
CA GLU A 220 -1.86 9.04 15.40
C GLU A 220 -1.94 9.73 14.04
N LEU A 221 -3.06 9.61 13.32
CA LEU A 221 -3.27 10.34 12.07
C LEU A 221 -3.26 11.86 12.26
N ALA A 222 -3.75 12.37 13.39
CA ALA A 222 -3.77 13.81 13.68
C ALA A 222 -2.34 14.33 13.88
N PHE A 223 -1.53 13.61 14.65
CA PHE A 223 -0.13 13.99 14.86
C PHE A 223 0.75 13.81 13.62
N VAL A 224 0.44 12.85 12.73
CA VAL A 224 1.04 12.79 11.39
C VAL A 224 0.74 14.09 10.63
N ASN A 225 -0.52 14.51 10.58
CA ASN A 225 -0.91 15.72 9.85
C ASN A 225 -0.24 16.98 10.43
N VAL A 226 -0.15 17.11 11.76
CA VAL A 226 0.59 18.21 12.42
C VAL A 226 2.06 18.22 12.00
N ALA A 227 2.71 17.06 11.95
CA ALA A 227 4.12 16.95 11.57
C ALA A 227 4.37 17.37 10.12
N GLU A 228 3.49 16.95 9.21
CA GLU A 228 3.58 17.29 7.78
C GLU A 228 3.27 18.78 7.54
N GLN A 229 2.21 19.33 8.15
CA GLN A 229 1.89 20.76 8.07
C GLN A 229 2.99 21.64 8.64
N ALA A 230 3.57 21.27 9.80
CA ALA A 230 4.71 21.97 10.37
C ALA A 230 5.95 21.91 9.45
N THR A 231 6.16 20.78 8.76
CA THR A 231 7.22 20.66 7.77
C THR A 231 6.99 21.59 6.58
N ILE A 232 5.78 21.61 6.01
CA ILE A 232 5.41 22.52 4.91
C ILE A 232 5.68 23.97 5.32
N ALA A 233 5.22 24.38 6.50
CA ALA A 233 5.45 25.72 7.01
C ALA A 233 6.95 26.04 7.15
N ASN A 234 7.76 25.09 7.63
CA ASN A 234 9.22 25.26 7.71
C ASN A 234 9.86 25.40 6.33
N VAL A 235 9.46 24.56 5.37
CA VAL A 235 9.95 24.59 3.99
C VAL A 235 9.64 25.94 3.33
N GLN A 236 8.43 26.46 3.52
CA GLN A 236 8.01 27.75 2.97
C GLN A 236 8.71 28.93 3.66
N THR A 237 8.79 28.92 4.99
CA THR A 237 9.37 30.03 5.77
C THR A 237 10.88 30.16 5.57
N GLN A 238 11.58 29.03 5.41
CA GLN A 238 13.03 28.99 5.22
C GLN A 238 13.43 29.03 3.74
N ASP A 239 12.46 29.02 2.81
CA ASP A 239 12.66 28.73 1.38
C ASP A 239 13.63 27.57 1.12
N ALA A 240 13.43 26.46 1.83
CA ALA A 240 14.39 25.36 1.87
C ALA A 240 14.67 24.76 0.47
N ARG A 241 15.88 24.86 -0.05
CA ARG A 241 16.28 24.32 -1.36
C ARG A 241 17.11 23.05 -1.25
N GLY A 242 16.88 22.14 -2.20
CA GLY A 242 17.61 20.87 -2.26
C GLY A 242 17.33 19.96 -1.06
N TYR A 243 18.09 18.89 -0.96
CA TYR A 243 17.83 17.84 0.01
C TYR A 243 18.15 18.26 1.45
N ASP A 244 19.32 18.84 1.70
CA ASP A 244 19.84 19.07 3.05
C ASP A 244 18.99 20.08 3.84
N GLU A 245 18.55 21.17 3.20
CA GLU A 245 17.70 22.16 3.85
C GLU A 245 16.30 21.58 4.13
N ASN A 246 15.75 20.79 3.20
CA ASN A 246 14.47 20.13 3.38
C ASN A 246 14.55 19.02 4.45
N TYR A 247 15.69 18.38 4.62
CA TYR A 247 15.95 17.46 5.73
C TYR A 247 15.85 18.19 7.08
N HIS A 248 16.48 19.35 7.22
CA HIS A 248 16.37 20.15 8.44
C HIS A 248 14.95 20.69 8.67
N ALA A 249 14.22 21.07 7.62
CA ALA A 249 12.82 21.48 7.73
C ALA A 249 11.92 20.31 8.20
N ALA A 250 12.13 19.12 7.66
CA ALA A 250 11.46 17.87 8.05
C ALA A 250 11.76 17.49 9.50
N GLU A 251 13.01 17.59 9.94
CA GLU A 251 13.42 17.32 11.32
C GLU A 251 12.71 18.27 12.30
N LYS A 252 12.68 19.57 11.99
CA LYS A 252 11.97 20.57 12.80
C LYS A 252 10.47 20.30 12.83
N GLY A 253 9.86 19.95 11.70
CA GLY A 253 8.42 19.66 11.60
C GLY A 253 8.02 18.44 12.40
N GLY A 254 8.76 17.33 12.25
CA GLY A 254 8.59 16.13 13.07
C GLY A 254 8.75 16.43 14.56
N ARG A 255 9.82 17.15 14.94
CA ARG A 255 10.08 17.51 16.34
C ARG A 255 8.96 18.34 16.95
N ALA A 256 8.42 19.31 16.22
CA ALA A 256 7.31 20.15 16.68
C ALA A 256 6.07 19.30 17.01
N ALA A 257 5.69 18.38 16.11
CA ALA A 257 4.61 17.44 16.36
C ALA A 257 4.89 16.50 17.53
N GLY A 258 6.15 16.05 17.69
CA GLY A 258 6.54 15.21 18.82
C GLY A 258 6.46 15.93 20.17
N VAL A 259 6.76 17.23 20.22
CA VAL A 259 6.55 18.07 21.40
C VAL A 259 5.05 18.17 21.72
N ALA A 260 4.23 18.52 20.73
CA ALA A 260 2.78 18.62 20.90
C ALA A 260 2.18 17.27 21.35
N ARG A 261 2.64 16.16 20.79
CA ARG A 261 2.22 14.80 21.19
C ARG A 261 2.54 14.53 22.64
N ARG A 262 3.76 14.78 23.08
CA ARG A 262 4.17 14.54 24.47
C ARG A 262 3.39 15.41 25.45
N ALA A 263 3.14 16.66 25.12
CA ALA A 263 2.30 17.55 25.93
C ALA A 263 0.88 17.01 26.06
N PHE A 264 0.26 16.56 24.96
CA PHE A 264 -1.04 15.92 24.99
C PHE A 264 -1.05 14.66 25.87
N GLU A 265 -0.03 13.79 25.73
CA GLU A 265 0.09 12.56 26.53
C GLU A 265 0.24 12.83 28.03
N GLU A 266 0.98 13.86 28.39
CA GLU A 266 1.18 14.29 29.78
C GLU A 266 -0.11 14.82 30.39
N GLU A 267 -0.85 15.67 29.67
CA GLU A 267 -2.10 16.26 30.14
C GLU A 267 -3.23 15.23 30.28
N HIS A 268 -3.28 14.24 29.38
CA HIS A 268 -4.38 13.27 29.34
C HIS A 268 -4.04 11.93 30.02
N GLY A 269 -2.81 11.75 30.50
CA GLY A 269 -2.36 10.53 31.18
C GLY A 269 -2.40 9.27 30.32
N ARG A 270 -2.42 9.39 28.98
CA ARG A 270 -2.48 8.26 28.05
C ARG A 270 -1.57 8.47 26.84
N LYS A 271 -1.02 7.39 26.31
CA LYS A 271 -0.18 7.42 25.11
C LYS A 271 -1.02 7.59 23.85
N VAL A 272 -0.50 8.39 22.91
CA VAL A 272 -1.06 8.53 21.55
C VAL A 272 -0.75 7.29 20.73
N ILE A 273 0.48 6.80 20.86
CA ILE A 273 0.93 5.60 20.15
C ILE A 273 0.42 4.36 20.89
N SER A 274 -0.17 3.44 20.15
CA SER A 274 -0.63 2.16 20.71
C SER A 274 -0.36 1.01 19.75
N SER A 275 -0.27 -0.22 20.27
CA SER A 275 -0.21 -1.42 19.44
C SER A 275 -1.57 -1.78 18.82
N GLN A 276 -2.66 -1.14 19.26
CA GLN A 276 -4.00 -1.42 18.74
C GLN A 276 -4.16 -0.79 17.36
N SER A 277 -4.62 -1.57 16.39
CA SER A 277 -5.03 -1.02 15.11
C SER A 277 -6.37 -0.29 15.25
N TYR A 278 -6.59 0.73 14.43
CA TYR A 278 -7.86 1.48 14.42
C TYR A 278 -9.09 0.56 14.25
N LEU A 279 -9.03 -0.46 13.38
CA LEU A 279 -10.14 -1.40 13.21
C LEU A 279 -10.39 -2.26 14.46
N GLU A 280 -9.35 -2.57 15.25
CA GLU A 280 -9.49 -3.29 16.51
C GLU A 280 -10.10 -2.42 17.60
N GLU A 281 -9.67 -1.16 17.68
CA GLU A 281 -10.25 -0.16 18.57
C GLU A 281 -11.75 0.00 18.27
N ARG A 282 -12.11 0.07 16.98
CA ARG A 282 -13.50 0.22 16.54
C ARG A 282 -14.37 -0.99 16.87
N LYS A 283 -13.86 -2.22 16.70
CA LYS A 283 -14.58 -3.45 17.07
C LYS A 283 -14.96 -3.49 18.56
N LYS A 284 -14.14 -2.90 19.43
CA LYS A 284 -14.44 -2.81 20.88
C LYS A 284 -15.50 -1.75 21.22
N LEU A 285 -15.67 -0.75 20.34
CA LEU A 285 -16.62 0.35 20.52
C LEU A 285 -18.00 0.04 19.92
N GLN A 286 -18.12 -0.99 19.09
CA GLN A 286 -19.41 -1.51 18.66
C GLN A 286 -20.00 -2.33 19.82
N PRO A 287 -21.24 -2.07 20.28
CA PRO A 287 -21.92 -2.95 21.21
C PRO A 287 -21.94 -4.35 20.59
N GLY A 288 -21.56 -5.37 21.38
CA GLY A 288 -21.66 -6.75 20.91
C GLY A 288 -23.09 -7.04 20.44
N ASP A 289 -23.23 -7.85 19.40
CA ASP A 289 -24.47 -8.58 19.18
C ASP A 289 -24.85 -9.25 20.51
N GLU A 290 -25.80 -8.66 21.23
CA GLU A 290 -26.53 -9.35 22.28
C GLU A 290 -27.17 -10.55 21.60
N SER A 291 -26.58 -11.72 21.83
CA SER A 291 -27.23 -12.99 21.54
C SER A 291 -28.58 -12.95 22.27
N PRO A 292 -29.71 -13.26 21.62
CA PRO A 292 -30.99 -13.22 22.29
C PRO A 292 -30.96 -14.20 23.46
N ASP A 293 -31.36 -13.71 24.63
CA ASP A 293 -31.52 -14.50 25.85
C ASP A 293 -32.28 -15.80 25.52
N PRO A 294 -31.81 -16.96 26.00
CA PRO A 294 -32.56 -18.19 25.86
C PRO A 294 -33.77 -18.12 26.80
N GLU A 295 -34.96 -17.93 26.24
CA GLU A 295 -36.23 -18.30 26.89
C GLU A 295 -36.33 -19.82 27.09
#